data_AF-A0A6I4IBV3-F1
#
_entry.id   AF-A0A6I4IBV3-F1
#
_cell.length_a   1.000
_cell.length_b   1.000
_cell.length_c   1.000
_cell.angle_alpha   90.00
_cell.angle_beta   90.00
_cell.angle_gamma   90.00
#
_symmetry.space_group_name_H-M   'P 1'
#
loop_
_entity.id
_entity.type
_entity.pdbx_description
1 polymer ?
#
loop_
_entity_poly.entity_id
_entity_poly.type
_entity_poly.pdbx_seq_one_letter_code
_entity_poly.pdbx_strand_id
1 'polypeptide(L)'
;MNRLYNIKRSALAAFLLFCTVFVIYSCRKDSNRANDTPSSDTELIANARRIFEASITKGKVNVSSAVNPGASVAKYIDWKDAYTAQISVGKIVMLPVKFSTTQFIQVGSHKLPLDSLARLFIYTGKQGGKHIEVVTRIPDSEYLANNSKSKKFSGIITVTDWWGNFIKAFKFKNGNVSLLGAPEFRSGDYNKYDVLKYKTTDWDCVTIEHGTCVYAGGSVDCHTDWYEWYCEYTGGGGNQDDSAAPYDYEYGGGGNNPPSQPQQPDPKDPCNEKAKVKAKAENAVVANQNQKLLNNLNSIEPKSGWEYGTEHRLSSWPNGTYQDVDIRTSEQANTYPAKFYWHPDFGYTIGFTHSHPGGTAPSPADLYTMVNSLTNANLISAGQNAINFYKENVTMTVVTKDNGNYAMTIKDWSAMEQFRSQYAANPETYNDTYTANAQQFGNEVALLTMFGSSINLYKADSNSTNYLPRTLSSNNIVGNKPCPN
;
A
#
# COMPACT_ATOMS: atom_id res chain seq x y z
N MET A 1 13.93 -84.95 -2.02
CA MET A 1 12.76 -84.04 -1.91
C MET A 1 12.76 -83.15 -0.66
N ASN A 2 13.29 -83.58 0.49
CA ASN A 2 13.25 -82.77 1.74
C ASN A 2 14.07 -81.47 1.73
N ARG A 3 15.17 -81.37 0.96
CA ARG A 3 15.98 -80.13 0.90
C ARG A 3 15.28 -78.97 0.17
N LEU A 4 14.54 -79.24 -0.90
CA LEU A 4 13.77 -78.23 -1.64
C LEU A 4 12.58 -77.69 -0.84
N TYR A 5 12.01 -78.53 0.04
CA TYR A 5 10.91 -78.14 0.91
C TYR A 5 11.36 -77.15 1.99
N ASN A 6 12.55 -77.36 2.57
CA ASN A 6 13.09 -76.47 3.61
C ASN A 6 13.48 -75.09 3.06
N ILE A 7 14.02 -75.00 1.83
CA ILE A 7 14.39 -73.71 1.21
C ILE A 7 13.15 -72.82 0.97
N LYS A 8 12.02 -73.42 0.53
CA LYS A 8 10.78 -72.67 0.30
C LYS A 8 10.17 -72.13 1.59
N ARG A 9 10.28 -72.86 2.70
CA ARG A 9 9.82 -72.39 4.03
C ARG A 9 10.67 -71.23 4.55
N SER A 10 11.98 -71.29 4.39
CA SER A 10 12.88 -70.21 4.81
C SER A 10 12.69 -68.92 3.99
N ALA A 11 12.47 -69.02 2.68
CA ALA A 11 12.23 -67.85 1.83
C ALA A 11 10.89 -67.15 2.15
N LEU A 12 9.83 -67.93 2.43
CA LEU A 12 8.52 -67.38 2.79
C LEU A 12 8.56 -66.68 4.16
N ALA A 13 9.29 -67.25 5.13
CA ALA A 13 9.47 -66.64 6.44
C ALA A 13 10.25 -65.33 6.37
N ALA A 14 11.31 -65.27 5.54
CA ALA A 14 12.08 -64.04 5.32
C ALA A 14 11.26 -62.95 4.62
N PHE A 15 10.42 -63.31 3.64
CA PHE A 15 9.54 -62.37 2.94
C PHE A 15 8.45 -61.82 3.88
N LEU A 16 7.82 -62.67 4.69
CA LEU A 16 6.85 -62.23 5.70
C LEU A 16 7.50 -61.31 6.74
N LEU A 17 8.70 -61.63 7.22
CA LEU A 17 9.45 -60.77 8.14
C LEU A 17 9.76 -59.41 7.51
N PHE A 18 10.20 -59.38 6.26
CA PHE A 18 10.50 -58.15 5.53
C PHE A 18 9.26 -57.27 5.30
N CYS A 19 8.13 -57.86 4.92
CA CYS A 19 6.85 -57.14 4.82
C CYS A 19 6.39 -56.58 6.16
N THR A 20 6.58 -57.33 7.26
CA THR A 20 6.18 -56.88 8.60
C THR A 20 7.04 -55.68 9.06
N VAL A 21 8.35 -55.70 8.79
CA VAL A 21 9.25 -54.57 9.08
C VAL A 21 8.88 -53.33 8.28
N PHE A 22 8.50 -53.47 7.00
CA PHE A 22 8.06 -52.36 6.15
C PHE A 22 6.74 -51.73 6.61
N VAL A 23 5.76 -52.56 7.05
CA VAL A 23 4.48 -52.05 7.58
C VAL A 23 4.69 -51.29 8.90
N ILE A 24 5.62 -51.74 9.76
CA ILE A 24 5.93 -51.03 11.01
C ILE A 24 6.70 -49.73 10.76
N TYR A 25 7.57 -49.67 9.74
CA TYR A 25 8.30 -48.44 9.39
C TYR A 25 7.45 -47.39 8.65
N SER A 26 6.50 -47.82 7.80
CA SER A 26 5.57 -46.90 7.11
C SER A 26 4.48 -46.33 8.02
N CYS A 27 4.31 -46.85 9.23
CA CYS A 27 3.34 -46.36 10.22
C CYS A 27 3.99 -45.58 11.39
N ARG A 28 5.17 -45.00 11.22
CA ARG A 28 5.59 -43.89 12.10
C ARG A 28 4.85 -42.62 11.68
N LYS A 29 3.59 -42.53 12.12
CA LYS A 29 2.89 -41.24 12.26
C LYS A 29 3.74 -40.42 13.23
N ASP A 30 4.35 -39.32 12.76
CA ASP A 30 5.15 -38.43 13.59
C ASP A 30 4.36 -37.95 14.81
N SER A 31 4.51 -38.66 15.93
CA SER A 31 3.97 -38.31 17.24
C SER A 31 4.78 -37.19 17.91
N ASN A 32 5.80 -36.67 17.21
CA ASN A 32 6.56 -35.49 17.59
C ASN A 32 5.93 -34.18 17.12
N ARG A 33 4.61 -34.13 16.88
CA ARG A 33 3.86 -32.86 16.89
C ARG A 33 3.68 -32.43 18.36
N ALA A 34 4.81 -32.27 19.03
CA ALA A 34 4.91 -31.81 20.40
C ALA A 34 4.41 -30.38 20.46
N ASN A 35 3.30 -30.16 21.15
CA ASN A 35 2.89 -28.89 21.75
C ASN A 35 3.26 -27.65 20.91
N ASP A 36 2.68 -27.52 19.72
CA ASP A 36 2.54 -26.22 19.06
C ASP A 36 1.69 -25.37 20.01
N THR A 37 2.38 -24.70 20.94
CA THR A 37 1.78 -23.68 21.79
C THR A 37 1.12 -22.71 20.83
N PRO A 38 -0.19 -22.46 20.94
CA PRO A 38 -0.89 -21.64 19.97
C PRO A 38 -0.12 -20.33 19.80
N SER A 39 0.42 -20.14 18.59
CA SER A 39 1.21 -18.95 18.27
C SER A 39 0.37 -17.74 18.66
N SER A 40 0.99 -16.86 19.46
CA SER A 40 0.32 -15.65 19.93
C SER A 40 -0.18 -14.85 18.74
N ASP A 41 -1.30 -14.14 18.89
CA ASP A 41 -1.86 -13.29 17.83
C ASP A 41 -0.81 -12.32 17.28
N THR A 42 0.03 -11.78 18.15
CA THR A 42 1.16 -10.91 17.81
C THR A 42 2.16 -11.58 16.88
N GLU A 43 2.54 -12.84 17.16
CA GLU A 43 3.47 -13.60 16.33
C GLU A 43 2.85 -13.96 14.98
N LEU A 44 1.56 -14.32 14.95
CA LEU A 44 0.83 -14.59 13.71
C LEU A 44 0.76 -13.34 12.82
N ILE A 45 0.45 -12.17 13.38
CA ILE A 45 0.42 -10.90 12.64
C ILE A 45 1.82 -10.53 12.14
N ALA A 46 2.85 -10.66 12.96
CA ALA A 46 4.24 -10.39 12.57
C ALA A 46 4.71 -11.32 11.44
N ASN A 47 4.33 -12.61 11.49
CA ASN A 47 4.63 -13.56 10.43
C ASN A 47 3.86 -13.26 9.13
N ALA A 48 2.57 -12.91 9.24
CA ALA A 48 1.74 -12.50 8.11
C ALA A 48 2.33 -11.26 7.40
N ARG A 49 2.82 -10.28 8.17
CA ARG A 49 3.52 -9.10 7.64
C ARG A 49 4.73 -9.47 6.81
N ARG A 50 5.60 -10.33 7.33
CA ARG A 50 6.78 -10.81 6.62
C ARG A 50 6.40 -11.53 5.31
N ILE A 51 5.37 -12.37 5.34
CA ILE A 51 4.87 -13.09 4.15
C ILE A 51 4.37 -12.11 3.10
N PHE A 52 3.57 -11.12 3.50
CA PHE A 52 3.04 -10.10 2.59
C PHE A 52 4.13 -9.22 1.99
N GLU A 53 5.04 -8.69 2.80
CA GLU A 53 6.16 -7.87 2.33
C GLU A 53 7.07 -8.66 1.36
N ALA A 54 7.26 -9.96 1.61
CA ALA A 54 8.00 -10.84 0.71
C ALA A 54 7.23 -11.19 -0.58
N SER A 55 5.90 -11.14 -0.59
CA SER A 55 5.11 -11.41 -1.81
C SER A 55 5.04 -10.20 -2.72
N ILE A 56 4.88 -9.00 -2.17
CA ILE A 56 4.78 -7.77 -2.97
C ILE A 56 6.11 -7.38 -3.62
N THR A 57 7.24 -7.77 -3.03
CA THR A 57 8.59 -7.53 -3.58
C THR A 57 8.93 -8.44 -4.76
N LYS A 58 8.28 -9.60 -4.91
CA LYS A 58 8.51 -10.54 -6.02
C LYS A 58 7.90 -10.10 -7.36
N GLY A 59 7.35 -8.89 -7.42
CA GLY A 59 6.92 -8.23 -8.65
C GLY A 59 5.41 -8.26 -8.87
N LYS A 60 4.92 -7.26 -9.62
CA LYS A 60 3.55 -7.23 -10.14
C LYS A 60 3.41 -8.28 -11.23
N VAL A 61 2.37 -9.11 -11.15
CA VAL A 61 1.82 -9.72 -12.35
C VAL A 61 1.23 -8.57 -13.18
N ASN A 62 1.63 -8.46 -14.46
CA ASN A 62 1.09 -7.46 -15.37
C ASN A 62 -0.37 -7.81 -15.70
N VAL A 63 -1.28 -7.45 -14.79
CA VAL A 63 -2.70 -7.43 -15.10
C VAL A 63 -2.93 -6.17 -15.92
N SER A 64 -3.27 -6.34 -17.20
CA SER A 64 -3.67 -5.21 -18.03
C SER A 64 -4.88 -4.53 -17.38
N SER A 65 -4.81 -3.22 -17.15
CA SER A 65 -5.93 -2.43 -16.64
C SER A 65 -7.16 -2.52 -17.55
N ALA A 66 -6.96 -2.83 -18.83
CA ALA A 66 -8.06 -3.08 -19.76
C ALA A 66 -8.86 -4.35 -19.44
N VAL A 67 -8.25 -5.32 -18.73
CA VAL A 67 -8.90 -6.58 -18.35
C VAL A 67 -9.55 -6.47 -16.99
N ASN A 68 -8.90 -5.80 -16.02
CA ASN A 68 -9.49 -5.54 -14.71
C ASN A 68 -9.16 -4.10 -14.27
N PRO A 69 -10.10 -3.15 -14.43
CA PRO A 69 -9.90 -1.77 -14.00
C PRO A 69 -9.53 -1.65 -12.51
N GLY A 70 -10.11 -2.51 -11.66
CA GLY A 70 -9.85 -2.57 -10.23
C GLY A 70 -8.41 -2.94 -9.86
N ALA A 71 -7.67 -3.61 -10.75
CA ALA A 71 -6.25 -3.93 -10.53
C ALA A 71 -5.34 -2.69 -10.53
N SER A 72 -5.80 -1.59 -11.16
CA SER A 72 -5.04 -0.33 -11.26
C SER A 72 -5.20 0.56 -10.03
N VAL A 73 -6.20 0.32 -9.19
CA VAL A 73 -6.48 1.13 -8.01
C VAL A 73 -5.39 0.92 -6.97
N ALA A 74 -4.65 1.98 -6.66
CA ALA A 74 -3.62 1.94 -5.64
C ALA A 74 -4.23 1.70 -4.26
N LYS A 75 -3.67 0.73 -3.55
CA LYS A 75 -4.14 0.27 -2.25
C LYS A 75 -2.99 0.02 -1.30
N TYR A 76 -3.27 0.19 -0.01
CA TYR A 76 -2.34 0.00 1.09
C TYR A 76 -3.02 -0.73 2.24
N ILE A 77 -2.22 -1.29 3.14
CA ILE A 77 -2.70 -2.08 4.28
C ILE A 77 -2.43 -1.31 5.57
N ASP A 78 -3.44 -1.27 6.43
CA ASP A 78 -3.28 -0.73 7.77
C ASP A 78 -2.97 -1.87 8.77
N TRP A 79 -1.69 -2.07 9.05
CA TRP A 79 -1.23 -3.09 9.99
C TRP A 79 -1.65 -2.82 11.44
N LYS A 80 -2.02 -1.58 11.79
CA LYS A 80 -2.41 -1.21 13.16
C LYS A 80 -3.76 -1.82 13.55
N ASP A 81 -4.60 -2.06 12.55
CA ASP A 81 -5.96 -2.59 12.70
C ASP A 81 -6.01 -4.08 12.32
N ALA A 82 -4.85 -4.74 12.26
CA ALA A 82 -4.75 -6.17 12.02
C ALA A 82 -5.28 -6.96 13.22
N TYR A 83 -6.06 -8.00 12.96
CA TYR A 83 -6.54 -8.92 13.99
C TYR A 83 -6.55 -10.35 13.48
N THR A 84 -6.61 -11.31 14.40
CA THR A 84 -6.76 -12.72 14.02
C THR A 84 -8.21 -13.16 14.10
N ALA A 85 -8.61 -14.06 13.20
CA ALA A 85 -9.93 -14.67 13.21
C ALA A 85 -9.79 -16.18 12.98
N GLN A 86 -10.63 -16.98 13.63
CA GLN A 86 -10.74 -18.40 13.35
C GLN A 86 -11.80 -18.61 12.27
N ILE A 87 -11.42 -19.24 11.16
CA ILE A 87 -12.36 -19.68 10.12
C ILE A 87 -12.17 -21.18 9.83
N SER A 88 -13.00 -21.72 8.94
CA SER A 88 -13.02 -23.15 8.55
C SER A 88 -11.67 -23.69 8.05
N VAL A 89 -10.84 -22.84 7.46
CA VAL A 89 -9.51 -23.23 6.95
C VAL A 89 -8.40 -23.10 8.00
N GLY A 90 -8.69 -22.48 9.15
CA GLY A 90 -7.72 -22.24 10.21
C GLY A 90 -7.80 -20.82 10.78
N LYS A 91 -6.84 -20.50 11.64
CA LYS A 91 -6.64 -19.14 12.15
C LYS A 91 -5.98 -18.28 11.07
N ILE A 92 -6.57 -17.13 10.79
CA ILE A 92 -6.14 -16.20 9.74
C ILE A 92 -5.81 -14.84 10.34
N VAL A 93 -5.02 -14.05 9.61
CA VAL A 93 -4.83 -12.62 9.89
C VAL A 93 -5.67 -11.82 8.91
N MET A 94 -6.53 -10.95 9.44
CA MET A 94 -7.39 -10.04 8.69
C MET A 94 -6.92 -8.61 8.85
N LEU A 95 -6.83 -7.87 7.73
CA LEU A 95 -6.43 -6.46 7.73
C LEU A 95 -7.38 -5.60 6.90
N PRO A 96 -7.67 -4.35 7.31
CA PRO A 96 -8.35 -3.39 6.45
C PRO A 96 -7.52 -3.07 5.20
N VAL A 97 -8.17 -3.11 4.02
CA VAL A 97 -7.58 -2.60 2.78
C VAL A 97 -8.04 -1.15 2.62
N LYS A 98 -7.07 -0.26 2.44
CA LYS A 98 -7.32 1.16 2.15
C LYS A 98 -6.93 1.47 0.71
N PHE A 99 -7.58 2.47 0.14
CA PHE A 99 -7.37 2.90 -1.25
C PHE A 99 -6.87 4.33 -1.25
N SER A 100 -5.97 4.67 -2.19
CA SER A 100 -5.39 6.02 -2.27
C SER A 100 -6.41 7.08 -2.69
N THR A 101 -7.46 6.66 -3.39
CA THR A 101 -8.60 7.47 -3.82
C THR A 101 -9.87 6.95 -3.16
N THR A 102 -10.84 7.82 -2.88
CA THR A 102 -12.15 7.41 -2.37
C THR A 102 -12.93 6.65 -3.44
N GLN A 103 -12.90 5.33 -3.35
CA GLN A 103 -13.63 4.39 -4.19
C GLN A 103 -14.95 3.99 -3.52
N PHE A 104 -16.00 3.81 -4.29
CA PHE A 104 -17.28 3.28 -3.80
C PHE A 104 -17.80 2.15 -4.69
N ILE A 105 -18.64 1.31 -4.08
CA ILE A 105 -19.51 0.38 -4.78
C ILE A 105 -20.95 0.89 -4.64
N GLN A 106 -21.68 0.96 -5.74
CA GLN A 106 -23.09 1.33 -5.73
C GLN A 106 -24.00 0.09 -5.73
N VAL A 107 -24.89 0.04 -4.75
CA VAL A 107 -25.89 -1.01 -4.55
C VAL A 107 -27.26 -0.34 -4.40
N GLY A 108 -28.06 -0.37 -5.46
CA GLY A 108 -29.32 0.37 -5.51
C GLY A 108 -29.08 1.88 -5.36
N SER A 109 -29.65 2.47 -4.30
CA SER A 109 -29.45 3.89 -3.94
C SER A 109 -28.28 4.13 -2.99
N HIS A 110 -27.60 3.08 -2.52
CA HIS A 110 -26.51 3.19 -1.56
C HIS A 110 -25.16 3.25 -2.27
N LYS A 111 -24.30 4.17 -1.83
CA LYS A 111 -22.88 4.22 -2.19
C LYS A 111 -22.07 3.78 -0.98
N LEU A 112 -21.40 2.65 -1.09
CA LEU A 112 -20.65 2.03 -0.01
C LEU A 112 -19.16 2.24 -0.24
N PRO A 113 -18.42 2.87 0.69
CA PRO A 113 -16.98 3.04 0.54
C PRO A 113 -16.28 1.68 0.41
N LEU A 114 -15.44 1.50 -0.61
CA LEU A 114 -14.81 0.21 -0.90
C LEU A 114 -13.89 -0.24 0.24
N ASP A 115 -13.25 0.69 0.94
CA ASP A 115 -12.39 0.43 2.11
C ASP A 115 -13.16 -0.16 3.31
N SER A 116 -14.48 0.09 3.38
CA SER A 116 -15.35 -0.51 4.38
C SER A 116 -15.69 -1.97 4.07
N LEU A 117 -15.64 -2.35 2.78
CA LEU A 117 -16.06 -3.65 2.27
C LEU A 117 -14.90 -4.64 2.07
N ALA A 118 -13.68 -4.14 1.80
CA ALA A 118 -12.52 -4.95 1.45
C ALA A 118 -11.61 -5.25 2.65
N ARG A 119 -11.19 -6.52 2.78
CA ARG A 119 -10.24 -6.99 3.80
C ARG A 119 -9.18 -7.88 3.17
N LEU A 120 -7.94 -7.76 3.62
CA LEU A 120 -6.86 -8.65 3.24
C LEU A 120 -6.80 -9.82 4.21
N PHE A 121 -6.81 -11.04 3.68
CA PHE A 121 -6.68 -12.28 4.42
C PHE A 121 -5.30 -12.87 4.16
N ILE A 122 -4.55 -13.15 5.22
CA ILE A 122 -3.26 -13.83 5.14
C ILE A 122 -3.34 -15.09 5.99
N TYR A 123 -3.11 -16.25 5.37
CA TYR A 123 -3.21 -17.53 6.06
C TYR A 123 -2.39 -18.64 5.43
N THR A 124 -2.27 -19.75 6.15
CA THR A 124 -1.64 -20.98 5.66
C THR A 124 -2.74 -22.02 5.42
N GLY A 125 -2.89 -22.48 4.18
CA GLY A 125 -3.85 -23.51 3.81
C GLY A 125 -3.48 -24.88 4.39
N LYS A 126 -4.41 -25.84 4.29
CA LYS A 126 -4.22 -27.21 4.83
C LYS A 126 -2.99 -27.93 4.28
N GLN A 127 -2.58 -27.61 3.06
CA GLN A 127 -1.40 -28.17 2.38
C GLN A 127 -0.10 -27.38 2.66
N GLY A 128 -0.13 -26.40 3.58
CA GLY A 128 1.03 -25.56 3.91
C GLY A 128 1.24 -24.36 2.98
N GLY A 129 0.46 -24.25 1.89
CA GLY A 129 0.48 -23.09 0.98
C GLY A 129 0.13 -21.79 1.68
N LYS A 130 0.80 -20.68 1.34
CA LYS A 130 0.51 -19.35 1.88
C LYS A 130 -0.45 -18.62 0.95
N HIS A 131 -1.51 -18.07 1.52
CA HIS A 131 -2.55 -17.36 0.79
C HIS A 131 -2.57 -15.89 1.20
N ILE A 132 -2.72 -15.01 0.21
CA ILE A 132 -2.82 -13.56 0.36
C ILE A 132 -3.98 -13.11 -0.53
N GLU A 133 -5.15 -12.95 0.06
CA GLU A 133 -6.40 -12.82 -0.65
C GLU A 133 -7.13 -11.55 -0.19
N VAL A 134 -7.51 -10.68 -1.13
CA VAL A 134 -8.41 -9.56 -0.87
C VAL A 134 -9.84 -10.05 -1.01
N VAL A 135 -10.55 -10.03 0.11
CA VAL A 135 -11.95 -10.44 0.24
C VAL A 135 -12.81 -9.19 0.32
N THR A 136 -13.69 -8.99 -0.66
CA THR A 136 -14.62 -7.85 -0.70
C THR A 136 -16.03 -8.36 -0.49
N ARG A 137 -16.68 -7.87 0.57
CA ARG A 137 -18.04 -8.29 0.95
C ARG A 137 -19.04 -7.20 0.57
N ILE A 138 -19.83 -7.46 -0.46
CA ILE A 138 -20.71 -6.49 -1.11
C ILE A 138 -22.16 -6.89 -0.78
N PRO A 139 -22.85 -6.18 0.13
CA PRO A 139 -24.23 -6.51 0.45
C PRO A 139 -25.15 -6.21 -0.72
N ASP A 140 -26.28 -6.93 -0.82
CA ASP A 140 -27.36 -6.56 -1.73
C ASP A 140 -28.37 -5.60 -1.09
N SER A 141 -29.31 -5.11 -1.90
CA SER A 141 -30.35 -4.19 -1.44
C SER A 141 -31.24 -4.80 -0.35
N GLU A 142 -31.45 -6.11 -0.34
CA GLU A 142 -32.24 -6.81 0.68
C GLU A 142 -31.53 -6.76 2.04
N TYR A 143 -30.23 -7.05 2.06
CA TYR A 143 -29.42 -6.93 3.27
C TYR A 143 -29.39 -5.51 3.81
N LEU A 144 -29.27 -4.51 2.92
CA LEU A 144 -29.22 -3.10 3.31
C LEU A 144 -30.58 -2.60 3.83
N ALA A 145 -31.70 -3.06 3.27
CA ALA A 145 -33.03 -2.69 3.71
C ALA A 145 -33.45 -3.37 5.02
N ASN A 146 -32.87 -4.53 5.36
CA ASN A 146 -33.19 -5.27 6.56
C ASN A 146 -32.48 -4.66 7.80
N ASN A 147 -33.24 -4.20 8.79
CA ASN A 147 -32.69 -3.63 10.04
C ASN A 147 -32.59 -4.64 11.19
N SER A 148 -32.90 -5.93 10.96
CA SER A 148 -32.80 -6.95 12.00
C SER A 148 -31.35 -7.19 12.43
N LYS A 149 -31.13 -7.29 13.75
CA LYS A 149 -29.84 -7.70 14.33
C LYS A 149 -29.47 -9.14 13.99
N SER A 150 -30.45 -9.99 13.68
CA SER A 150 -30.25 -11.40 13.31
C SER A 150 -30.25 -11.64 11.81
N LYS A 151 -30.22 -10.56 10.99
CA LYS A 151 -30.20 -10.72 9.54
C LYS A 151 -28.94 -11.49 9.12
N LYS A 152 -29.15 -12.54 8.33
CA LYS A 152 -28.05 -13.24 7.66
C LYS A 152 -27.54 -12.38 6.51
N PHE A 153 -26.29 -12.56 6.13
CA PHE A 153 -25.73 -11.86 4.98
C PHE A 153 -26.44 -12.29 3.68
N SER A 154 -26.80 -11.32 2.85
CA SER A 154 -27.14 -11.52 1.44
C SER A 154 -26.36 -10.53 0.58
N GLY A 155 -25.94 -10.97 -0.60
CA GLY A 155 -25.06 -10.22 -1.49
C GLY A 155 -23.97 -11.09 -2.10
N ILE A 156 -22.81 -10.50 -2.37
CA ILE A 156 -21.66 -11.16 -3.00
C ILE A 156 -20.42 -11.05 -2.12
N ILE A 157 -19.62 -12.11 -2.11
CA ILE A 157 -18.23 -12.07 -1.66
C ILE A 157 -17.34 -12.36 -2.85
N THR A 158 -16.46 -11.41 -3.20
CA THR A 158 -15.42 -11.61 -4.21
C THR A 158 -14.09 -11.85 -3.51
N VAL A 159 -13.28 -12.74 -4.10
CA VAL A 159 -11.94 -13.07 -3.63
C VAL A 159 -10.98 -12.84 -4.79
N THR A 160 -10.03 -11.94 -4.56
CA THR A 160 -8.98 -11.59 -5.52
C THR A 160 -7.62 -11.76 -4.85
N ASP A 161 -6.54 -11.81 -5.63
CA ASP A 161 -5.21 -11.65 -5.06
C ASP A 161 -4.88 -10.17 -4.77
N TRP A 162 -3.68 -9.91 -4.25
CA TRP A 162 -3.23 -8.53 -4.01
C TRP A 162 -3.15 -7.67 -5.28
N TRP A 163 -3.03 -8.25 -6.47
CA TRP A 163 -2.95 -7.52 -7.73
C TRP A 163 -4.32 -7.37 -8.40
N GLY A 164 -5.38 -7.88 -7.78
CA GLY A 164 -6.75 -7.83 -8.30
C GLY A 164 -7.10 -9.00 -9.22
N ASN A 165 -6.24 -10.01 -9.42
CA ASN A 165 -6.64 -11.17 -10.21
C ASN A 165 -7.79 -11.90 -9.52
N PHE A 166 -8.81 -12.24 -10.30
CA PHE A 166 -9.95 -13.01 -9.81
C PHE A 166 -9.50 -14.41 -9.36
N ILE A 167 -9.91 -14.80 -8.17
CA ILE A 167 -9.74 -16.17 -7.66
C ILE A 167 -11.09 -16.88 -7.68
N LYS A 168 -12.11 -16.28 -7.05
CA LYS A 168 -13.46 -16.83 -6.94
C LYS A 168 -14.47 -15.79 -6.46
N ALA A 169 -15.75 -16.02 -6.68
CA ALA A 169 -16.82 -15.24 -6.08
C ALA A 169 -17.99 -16.14 -5.66
N PHE A 170 -18.71 -15.69 -4.64
CA PHE A 170 -19.85 -16.38 -4.06
C PHE A 170 -21.03 -15.43 -3.95
N LYS A 171 -22.22 -15.93 -4.27
CA LYS A 171 -23.49 -15.25 -4.03
C LYS A 171 -24.19 -15.87 -2.83
N PHE A 172 -24.67 -15.02 -1.94
CA PHE A 172 -25.41 -15.39 -0.75
C PHE A 172 -26.83 -14.87 -0.87
N LYS A 173 -27.82 -15.76 -0.87
CA LYS A 173 -29.24 -15.37 -0.98
C LYS A 173 -30.11 -16.38 -0.24
N ASN A 174 -30.95 -15.90 0.67
CA ASN A 174 -31.85 -16.73 1.47
C ASN A 174 -31.15 -17.89 2.21
N GLY A 175 -29.91 -17.66 2.67
CA GLY A 175 -29.09 -18.68 3.33
C GLY A 175 -28.41 -19.69 2.39
N ASN A 176 -28.68 -19.62 1.09
CA ASN A 176 -28.00 -20.44 0.08
C ASN A 176 -26.73 -19.74 -0.41
N VAL A 177 -25.77 -20.56 -0.85
CA VAL A 177 -24.48 -20.12 -1.41
C VAL A 177 -24.34 -20.67 -2.82
N SER A 178 -24.12 -19.80 -3.80
CA SER A 178 -23.83 -20.19 -5.19
C SER A 178 -22.44 -19.71 -5.59
N LEU A 179 -21.68 -20.54 -6.30
CA LEU A 179 -20.41 -20.13 -6.89
C LEU A 179 -20.68 -19.33 -8.17
N LEU A 180 -19.98 -18.20 -8.32
CA LEU A 180 -20.07 -17.35 -9.49
C LEU A 180 -18.84 -17.55 -10.40
N GLY A 181 -19.05 -17.39 -11.71
CA GLY A 181 -17.97 -17.33 -12.68
C GLY A 181 -17.06 -16.10 -12.50
N ALA A 182 -15.95 -16.09 -13.24
CA ALA A 182 -15.09 -14.92 -13.33
C ALA A 182 -15.86 -13.71 -13.87
N PRO A 183 -15.57 -12.49 -13.37
CA PRO A 183 -16.31 -11.31 -13.78
C PRO A 183 -15.98 -10.90 -15.22
N GLU A 184 -16.99 -10.38 -15.91
CA GLU A 184 -16.78 -9.55 -17.09
C GLU A 184 -16.70 -8.08 -16.67
N PHE A 185 -15.74 -7.35 -17.25
CA PHE A 185 -15.51 -5.94 -16.96
C PHE A 185 -15.95 -5.07 -18.13
N ARG A 186 -16.59 -3.93 -17.85
CA ARG A 186 -16.99 -2.92 -18.84
C ARG A 186 -16.73 -1.50 -18.33
N SER A 187 -16.30 -0.59 -19.20
CA SER A 187 -16.05 0.82 -18.85
C SER A 187 -17.35 1.59 -18.54
N GLY A 188 -17.23 2.65 -17.73
CA GLY A 188 -18.32 3.49 -17.24
C GLY A 188 -19.09 4.29 -18.29
N ASP A 189 -18.52 4.51 -19.48
CA ASP A 189 -19.18 5.21 -20.60
C ASP A 189 -20.33 4.42 -21.24
N TYR A 190 -20.61 3.20 -20.75
CA TYR A 190 -21.72 2.40 -21.24
C TYR A 190 -23.06 3.02 -20.85
N ASN A 191 -23.91 3.31 -21.85
CA ASN A 191 -25.28 3.71 -21.60
C ASN A 191 -25.98 2.65 -20.72
N LYS A 192 -26.49 3.06 -19.55
CA LYS A 192 -27.19 2.20 -18.58
C LYS A 192 -28.31 1.35 -19.20
N TYR A 193 -28.85 1.78 -20.34
CA TYR A 193 -29.86 1.05 -21.12
C TYR A 193 -29.32 -0.20 -21.84
N ASP A 194 -28.07 -0.20 -22.28
CA ASP A 194 -27.48 -1.39 -22.92
C ASP A 194 -27.08 -2.45 -21.88
N VAL A 195 -26.77 -2.04 -20.65
CA VAL A 195 -26.59 -2.95 -19.49
C VAL A 195 -27.87 -3.76 -19.21
N LEU A 196 -29.06 -3.17 -19.42
CA LEU A 196 -30.32 -3.89 -19.21
C LEU A 196 -30.70 -4.83 -20.37
N LYS A 197 -30.20 -4.61 -21.59
CA LYS A 197 -30.50 -5.45 -22.77
C LYS A 197 -29.87 -6.84 -22.72
N TYR A 198 -28.80 -7.03 -21.95
CA TYR A 198 -28.12 -8.33 -21.79
C TYR A 198 -28.61 -9.13 -20.58
N LYS A 199 -29.71 -8.71 -19.92
CA LYS A 199 -30.52 -9.65 -19.12
C LYS A 199 -31.24 -10.62 -20.06
N THR A 200 -30.48 -11.47 -20.75
CA THR A 200 -31.03 -12.66 -21.40
C THR A 200 -31.68 -13.48 -20.29
N THR A 201 -32.93 -13.88 -20.52
CA THR A 201 -33.91 -14.38 -19.54
C THR A 201 -33.51 -15.61 -18.71
N ASP A 202 -32.31 -16.17 -18.91
CA ASP A 202 -31.94 -17.49 -18.37
C ASP A 202 -30.77 -17.47 -17.37
N TRP A 203 -30.12 -16.33 -17.10
CA TRP A 203 -28.95 -16.27 -16.22
C TRP A 203 -29.14 -15.30 -15.05
N ASP A 204 -29.00 -15.80 -13.81
CA ASP A 204 -29.04 -14.98 -12.60
C ASP A 204 -27.66 -14.33 -12.38
N CYS A 205 -27.40 -13.26 -13.15
CA CYS A 205 -26.19 -12.44 -13.03
C CYS A 205 -26.38 -11.25 -12.09
N VAL A 206 -25.30 -10.85 -11.44
CA VAL A 206 -25.24 -9.68 -10.57
C VAL A 206 -24.24 -8.68 -11.14
N THR A 207 -24.66 -7.42 -11.21
CA THR A 207 -23.83 -6.29 -11.64
C THR A 207 -23.38 -5.48 -10.43
N ILE A 208 -22.09 -5.15 -10.39
CA ILE A 208 -21.47 -4.33 -9.35
C ILE A 208 -20.95 -3.06 -10.03
N GLU A 209 -21.44 -1.91 -9.59
CA GLU A 209 -21.03 -0.61 -10.11
C GLU A 209 -19.92 -0.05 -9.23
N HIS A 210 -18.75 0.24 -9.81
CA HIS A 210 -17.62 0.86 -9.12
C HIS A 210 -17.49 2.31 -9.55
N GLY A 211 -17.04 3.16 -8.64
CA GLY A 211 -16.82 4.56 -8.96
C GLY A 211 -15.95 5.30 -7.97
N THR A 212 -15.64 6.53 -8.31
CA THR A 212 -14.87 7.45 -7.47
C THR A 212 -15.67 8.68 -7.11
N CYS A 213 -15.45 9.18 -5.90
CA CYS A 213 -16.02 10.44 -5.45
C CYS A 213 -14.93 11.50 -5.29
N VAL A 214 -15.19 12.69 -5.82
CA VAL A 214 -14.37 13.88 -5.66
C VAL A 214 -15.10 14.86 -4.75
N TYR A 215 -14.38 15.35 -3.75
CA TYR A 215 -14.89 16.36 -2.82
C TYR A 215 -14.41 17.73 -3.28
N ALA A 216 -15.34 18.55 -3.76
CA ALA A 216 -15.04 19.90 -4.24
C ALA A 216 -16.03 20.90 -3.63
N GLY A 217 -15.52 21.86 -2.84
CA GLY A 217 -16.34 22.95 -2.28
C GLY A 217 -17.48 22.51 -1.36
N GLY A 218 -17.31 21.44 -0.60
CA GLY A 218 -18.36 20.88 0.27
C GLY A 218 -19.43 20.07 -0.46
N SER A 219 -19.34 19.96 -1.78
CA SER A 219 -20.14 19.04 -2.59
C SER A 219 -19.36 17.76 -2.85
N VAL A 220 -20.08 16.63 -2.89
CA VAL A 220 -19.53 15.32 -3.27
C VAL A 220 -20.07 14.99 -4.64
N ASP A 221 -19.19 15.00 -5.64
CA ASP A 221 -19.52 14.52 -6.97
C ASP A 221 -18.93 13.12 -7.13
N CYS A 222 -19.74 12.18 -7.61
CA CYS A 222 -19.32 10.79 -7.75
C CYS A 222 -19.67 10.31 -9.15
N HIS A 223 -18.69 9.74 -9.83
CA HIS A 223 -18.86 9.15 -11.14
C HIS A 223 -18.66 7.64 -11.07
N THR A 224 -19.38 6.91 -11.92
CA THR A 224 -19.21 5.48 -12.10
C THR A 224 -18.07 5.28 -13.10
N ASP A 225 -17.07 4.51 -12.70
CA ASP A 225 -15.85 4.30 -13.48
C ASP A 225 -15.93 3.01 -14.32
N TRP A 226 -16.46 1.93 -13.75
CA TRP A 226 -16.63 0.65 -14.43
C TRP A 226 -17.70 -0.23 -13.78
N TYR A 227 -18.04 -1.32 -14.48
CA TYR A 227 -18.97 -2.35 -14.05
C TYR A 227 -18.28 -3.72 -14.00
N GLU A 228 -18.65 -4.53 -13.01
CA GLU A 228 -18.32 -5.96 -12.93
C GLU A 228 -19.58 -6.80 -13.00
N TRP A 229 -19.54 -7.90 -13.77
CA TRP A 229 -20.67 -8.79 -13.96
C TRP A 229 -20.31 -10.20 -13.53
N TYR A 230 -21.03 -10.72 -12.54
CA TYR A 230 -20.85 -12.08 -12.04
C TYR A 230 -22.09 -12.90 -12.36
N CYS A 231 -21.94 -13.96 -13.15
CA CYS A 231 -23.04 -14.86 -13.48
C CYS A 231 -22.88 -16.19 -12.73
N GLU A 232 -24.00 -16.77 -12.31
CA GLU A 232 -24.02 -18.14 -11.80
C GLU A 232 -23.53 -19.11 -12.88
N TYR A 233 -22.61 -19.99 -12.50
CA TYR A 233 -22.04 -20.95 -13.43
C TYR A 233 -23.07 -22.05 -13.73
N THR A 234 -23.71 -22.03 -14.90
CA THR A 234 -24.69 -23.07 -15.32
C THR A 234 -24.05 -24.21 -16.13
N GLY A 235 -22.72 -24.24 -16.22
CA GLY A 235 -21.95 -25.11 -17.12
C GLY A 235 -21.78 -26.56 -16.63
N GLY A 236 -22.75 -27.42 -16.99
CA GLY A 236 -22.55 -28.79 -17.46
C GLY A 236 -21.71 -29.77 -16.64
N GLY A 237 -22.35 -30.49 -15.71
CA GLY A 237 -22.25 -31.94 -15.50
C GLY A 237 -20.88 -32.66 -15.47
N GLY A 238 -19.76 -31.97 -15.33
CA GLY A 238 -18.44 -32.57 -15.14
C GLY A 238 -18.11 -32.60 -13.66
N ASN A 239 -17.97 -33.80 -13.09
CA ASN A 239 -17.52 -34.02 -11.72
C ASN A 239 -16.20 -33.28 -11.45
N GLN A 240 -16.27 -32.04 -10.96
CA GLN A 240 -15.16 -31.43 -10.21
C GLN A 240 -15.34 -31.84 -8.76
N ASP A 241 -14.55 -32.82 -8.36
CA ASP A 241 -14.46 -33.41 -7.03
C ASP A 241 -13.81 -32.47 -6.00
N ASP A 242 -14.08 -31.17 -6.09
CA ASP A 242 -13.74 -30.17 -5.09
C ASP A 242 -14.96 -29.93 -4.21
N SER A 243 -15.25 -30.91 -3.37
CA SER A 243 -16.19 -30.81 -2.24
C SER A 243 -15.63 -29.88 -1.15
N ALA A 244 -15.35 -28.63 -1.52
CA ALA A 244 -15.25 -27.53 -0.58
C ALA A 244 -16.68 -27.17 -0.16
N ALA A 245 -17.16 -27.84 0.89
CA ALA A 245 -18.44 -27.52 1.51
C ALA A 245 -18.61 -26.00 1.66
N PRO A 246 -19.77 -25.43 1.32
CA PRO A 246 -20.03 -24.00 1.45
C PRO A 246 -19.77 -23.61 2.90
N TYR A 247 -18.81 -22.71 3.09
CA TYR A 247 -18.38 -22.26 4.40
C TYR A 247 -19.58 -21.64 5.13
N ASP A 248 -20.04 -22.29 6.19
CA ASP A 248 -21.08 -21.76 7.06
C ASP A 248 -20.42 -20.68 7.96
N TYR A 249 -20.57 -19.41 7.59
CA TYR A 249 -20.08 -18.26 8.35
C TYR A 249 -21.10 -17.93 9.44
N GLU A 250 -21.22 -18.79 10.45
CA GLU A 250 -21.98 -18.47 11.64
C GLU A 250 -21.20 -17.45 12.48
N TYR A 251 -21.42 -16.15 12.20
CA TYR A 251 -20.82 -15.04 12.93
C TYR A 251 -21.54 -14.83 14.28
N GLY A 252 -21.36 -15.79 15.19
CA GLY A 252 -21.75 -15.71 16.60
C GLY A 252 -20.58 -15.30 17.50
N GLY A 253 -19.88 -14.20 17.16
CA GLY A 253 -18.66 -13.76 17.86
C GLY A 253 -18.90 -12.55 18.76
N GLY A 254 -19.60 -12.74 19.89
CA GLY A 254 -19.60 -11.79 21.00
C GLY A 254 -18.26 -11.86 21.74
N GLY A 255 -17.18 -11.38 21.11
CA GLY A 255 -15.84 -11.35 21.69
C GLY A 255 -15.61 -10.04 22.44
N ASN A 256 -15.35 -10.13 23.74
CA ASN A 256 -14.79 -9.03 24.53
C ASN A 256 -13.49 -8.57 23.84
N ASN A 257 -13.50 -7.40 23.20
CA ASN A 257 -12.27 -6.79 22.69
C ASN A 257 -11.28 -6.69 23.85
N PRO A 258 -10.10 -7.31 23.76
CA PRO A 258 -9.03 -7.06 24.72
C PRO A 258 -8.82 -5.54 24.78
N PRO A 259 -8.56 -4.96 25.98
CA PRO A 259 -8.24 -3.55 26.08
C PRO A 259 -7.14 -3.23 25.06
N SER A 260 -7.45 -2.30 24.15
CA SER A 260 -6.56 -1.85 23.09
C SER A 260 -5.21 -1.55 23.71
N GLN A 261 -4.18 -2.31 23.34
CA GLN A 261 -2.83 -2.03 23.82
C GLN A 261 -2.47 -0.60 23.42
N PRO A 262 -1.74 0.15 24.28
CA PRO A 262 -1.26 1.48 23.93
C PRO A 262 -0.55 1.42 22.57
N GLN A 263 -1.05 2.17 21.59
CA GLN A 263 -0.45 2.20 20.27
C GLN A 263 1.00 2.67 20.41
N GLN A 264 1.94 1.83 19.97
CA GLN A 264 3.32 2.27 19.81
C GLN A 264 3.32 3.45 18.82
N PRO A 265 3.89 4.61 19.17
CA PRO A 265 3.88 5.79 18.30
C PRO A 265 4.46 5.44 16.94
N ASP A 266 3.79 5.84 15.86
CA ASP A 266 4.32 5.70 14.50
C ASP A 266 5.66 6.43 14.41
N PRO A 267 6.79 5.73 14.16
CA PRO A 267 8.10 6.37 14.05
C PRO A 267 8.16 7.44 12.95
N LYS A 268 7.25 7.38 11.97
CA LYS A 268 7.13 8.34 10.87
C LYS A 268 6.00 9.35 11.08
N ASP A 269 5.41 9.42 12.27
CA ASP A 269 4.55 10.55 12.63
C ASP A 269 5.34 11.86 12.43
N PRO A 270 4.77 12.85 11.72
CA PRO A 270 5.45 14.11 11.47
C PRO A 270 5.94 14.81 12.75
N CYS A 271 5.27 14.63 13.89
CA CYS A 271 5.69 15.19 15.17
C CYS A 271 6.95 14.53 15.73
N ASN A 272 7.13 13.23 15.51
CA ASN A 272 8.35 12.51 15.91
C ASN A 272 9.53 12.92 15.01
N GLU A 273 9.28 13.05 13.70
CA GLU A 273 10.29 13.44 12.72
C GLU A 273 10.64 14.95 12.78
N LYS A 274 9.79 15.79 13.38
CA LYS A 274 10.03 17.24 13.56
C LYS A 274 11.37 17.53 14.22
N ALA A 275 11.73 16.78 15.26
CA ALA A 275 12.99 16.97 15.97
C ALA A 275 14.21 16.68 15.07
N LYS A 276 14.12 15.65 14.20
CA LYS A 276 15.18 15.32 13.23
C LYS A 276 15.32 16.39 12.16
N VAL A 277 14.20 16.87 11.61
CA VAL A 277 14.18 17.97 10.63
C VAL A 277 14.81 19.23 11.25
N LYS A 278 14.42 19.59 12.47
CA LYS A 278 14.99 20.72 13.21
C LYS A 278 16.50 20.54 13.44
N ALA A 279 16.93 19.42 14.00
CA ALA A 279 18.34 19.15 14.27
C ALA A 279 19.21 19.22 13.01
N LYS A 280 18.68 18.77 11.87
CA LYS A 280 19.35 18.90 10.57
C LYS A 280 19.44 20.34 10.11
N ALA A 281 18.35 21.10 10.20
CA ALA A 281 18.33 22.51 9.83
C ALA A 281 19.24 23.38 10.73
N GLU A 282 19.42 22.99 12.00
CA GLU A 282 20.30 23.66 12.96
C GLU A 282 21.77 23.23 12.86
N ASN A 283 22.08 22.18 12.08
CA ASN A 283 23.47 21.80 11.85
C ASN A 283 24.21 22.97 11.18
N ALA A 284 25.35 23.39 11.74
CA ALA A 284 26.05 24.60 11.29
C ALA A 284 26.38 24.61 9.79
N VAL A 285 26.72 23.46 9.20
CA VAL A 285 27.02 23.35 7.76
C VAL A 285 25.77 23.56 6.93
N VAL A 286 24.68 22.87 7.27
CA VAL A 286 23.38 22.98 6.58
C VAL A 286 22.79 24.39 6.76
N ALA A 287 22.85 24.96 7.96
CA ALA A 287 22.40 26.31 8.24
C ALA A 287 23.16 27.36 7.41
N ASN A 288 24.49 27.23 7.32
CA ASN A 288 25.33 28.09 6.48
C ASN A 288 24.97 27.96 5.00
N GLN A 289 24.73 26.73 4.51
CA GLN A 289 24.27 26.49 3.14
C GLN A 289 22.91 27.14 2.86
N ASN A 290 21.94 26.99 3.77
CA ASN A 290 20.63 27.63 3.64
C ASN A 290 20.74 29.16 3.61
N GLN A 291 21.62 29.74 4.44
CA GLN A 291 21.86 31.18 4.45
C GLN A 291 22.50 31.66 3.15
N LYS A 292 23.49 30.94 2.62
CA LYS A 292 24.11 31.26 1.31
C LYS A 292 23.06 31.19 0.18
N LEU A 293 22.15 30.21 0.20
CA LEU A 293 21.04 30.11 -0.77
C LEU A 293 20.09 31.30 -0.68
N LEU A 294 19.72 31.70 0.55
CA LEU A 294 18.87 32.87 0.77
C LEU A 294 19.56 34.16 0.31
N ASN A 295 20.87 34.30 0.52
CA ASN A 295 21.63 35.44 0.03
C ASN A 295 21.64 35.49 -1.51
N ASN A 296 21.75 34.35 -2.18
CA ASN A 296 21.64 34.28 -3.65
C ASN A 296 20.26 34.72 -4.14
N LEU A 297 19.18 34.30 -3.47
CA LEU A 297 17.81 34.75 -3.77
C LEU A 297 17.60 36.26 -3.56
N ASN A 298 18.34 36.86 -2.63
CA ASN A 298 18.25 38.29 -2.30
C ASN A 298 19.22 39.19 -3.09
N SER A 299 20.12 38.60 -3.89
CA SER A 299 21.02 39.38 -4.74
C SER A 299 20.24 40.20 -5.78
N ILE A 300 20.80 41.34 -6.21
CA ILE A 300 20.10 42.36 -7.04
C ILE A 300 19.74 41.84 -8.45
N GLU A 301 20.38 40.76 -8.89
CA GLU A 301 20.08 40.09 -10.16
C GLU A 301 19.80 38.59 -9.96
N PRO A 302 18.70 38.20 -9.29
CA PRO A 302 18.22 36.84 -9.46
C PRO A 302 17.76 36.78 -10.92
N LYS A 303 18.60 36.21 -11.80
CA LYS A 303 18.19 35.89 -13.16
C LYS A 303 16.89 35.10 -13.04
N SER A 304 15.82 35.66 -13.63
CA SER A 304 14.45 35.29 -13.32
C SER A 304 14.26 33.77 -13.38
N GLY A 305 13.82 33.18 -12.26
CA GLY A 305 13.49 31.76 -12.18
C GLY A 305 14.65 30.80 -11.90
N TRP A 306 15.91 31.25 -11.82
CA TRP A 306 17.02 30.36 -11.52
C TRP A 306 16.94 29.76 -10.12
N GLU A 307 17.09 28.44 -10.04
CA GLU A 307 17.19 27.73 -8.79
C GLU A 307 18.66 27.43 -8.46
N TYR A 308 19.03 27.74 -7.23
CA TYR A 308 20.31 27.40 -6.63
C TYR A 308 20.09 26.26 -5.64
N GLY A 309 21.04 25.34 -5.54
CA GLY A 309 20.93 24.27 -4.56
C GLY A 309 22.26 23.67 -4.19
N THR A 310 22.20 22.77 -3.22
CA THR A 310 23.33 22.02 -2.69
C THR A 310 22.86 20.69 -2.11
N GLU A 311 23.78 19.75 -1.97
CA GLU A 311 23.54 18.47 -1.32
C GLU A 311 23.96 18.47 0.14
N HIS A 312 23.22 17.74 0.96
CA HIS A 312 23.60 17.40 2.31
C HIS A 312 24.39 16.08 2.29
N ARG A 313 25.72 16.15 2.40
CA ARG A 313 26.61 14.99 2.34
C ARG A 313 27.25 14.71 3.69
N LEU A 314 27.34 13.43 4.05
CA LEU A 314 28.17 12.98 5.17
C LEU A 314 29.55 12.54 4.68
N SER A 315 30.58 12.78 5.49
CA SER A 315 31.95 12.31 5.24
C SER A 315 32.10 10.78 5.35
N SER A 316 31.25 10.13 6.14
CA SER A 316 31.13 8.67 6.27
C SER A 316 29.69 8.29 6.58
N TRP A 317 29.32 7.03 6.38
CA TRP A 317 28.03 6.50 6.84
C TRP A 317 28.25 5.25 7.70
N PRO A 318 27.44 5.03 8.75
CA PRO A 318 26.31 5.86 9.18
C PRO A 318 26.67 7.08 10.04
N ASN A 319 27.93 7.23 10.46
CA ASN A 319 28.32 8.16 11.56
C ASN A 319 29.20 9.35 11.12
N GLY A 320 29.06 9.81 9.88
CA GLY A 320 29.85 10.93 9.36
C GLY A 320 29.37 12.30 9.84
N THR A 321 30.19 13.31 9.53
CA THR A 321 29.86 14.72 9.71
C THR A 321 29.40 15.33 8.39
N TYR A 322 28.55 16.36 8.45
CA TYR A 322 28.15 17.11 7.26
C TYR A 322 29.36 17.78 6.60
N GLN A 323 29.44 17.69 5.27
CA GLN A 323 30.44 18.34 4.44
C GLN A 323 29.89 19.66 3.89
N ASP A 324 30.70 20.73 3.85
CA ASP A 324 30.30 21.97 3.16
C ASP A 324 30.39 21.72 1.64
N VAL A 325 29.22 21.68 1.01
CA VAL A 325 29.07 21.48 -0.43
C VAL A 325 28.73 22.80 -1.07
N ASP A 326 29.52 23.18 -2.08
CA ASP A 326 29.30 24.41 -2.83
C ASP A 326 27.90 24.47 -3.43
N ILE A 327 27.33 25.67 -3.39
CA ILE A 327 26.05 25.96 -4.03
C ILE A 327 26.26 26.09 -5.53
N ARG A 328 25.32 25.53 -6.28
CA ARG A 328 25.34 25.53 -7.74
C ARG A 328 23.96 25.79 -8.33
N THR A 329 23.95 26.20 -9.58
CA THR A 329 22.73 26.38 -10.39
C THR A 329 22.93 25.71 -11.74
N SER A 330 21.84 25.33 -12.40
CA SER A 330 21.81 24.87 -13.79
C SER A 330 21.84 26.02 -14.80
N GLU A 331 21.69 27.27 -14.34
CA GLU A 331 21.40 28.43 -15.18
C GLU A 331 20.09 28.28 -15.99
N GLN A 332 19.21 27.36 -15.56
CA GLN A 332 17.90 27.12 -16.13
C GLN A 332 16.81 27.49 -15.12
N ALA A 333 15.71 28.03 -15.63
CA ALA A 333 14.58 28.41 -14.78
C ALA A 333 13.86 27.17 -14.24
N ASN A 334 13.43 27.25 -12.98
CA ASN A 334 12.59 26.25 -12.31
C ASN A 334 13.21 24.84 -12.28
N THR A 335 14.54 24.74 -12.22
CA THR A 335 15.20 23.43 -12.09
C THR A 335 16.54 23.49 -11.38
N TYR A 336 16.68 22.64 -10.37
CA TYR A 336 17.95 22.29 -9.73
C TYR A 336 18.32 20.81 -9.98
N PRO A 337 19.34 20.52 -10.81
CA PRO A 337 19.74 19.15 -11.11
C PRO A 337 20.62 18.59 -9.99
N ALA A 338 20.01 18.11 -8.92
CA ALA A 338 20.68 17.51 -7.77
C ALA A 338 21.66 16.37 -8.15
N LYS A 339 22.80 16.28 -7.47
CA LYS A 339 23.85 15.28 -7.72
C LYS A 339 23.90 14.32 -6.55
N PHE A 340 23.55 13.06 -6.78
CA PHE A 340 23.59 12.06 -5.71
C PHE A 340 24.95 11.35 -5.65
N TYR A 341 25.53 11.26 -4.46
CA TYR A 341 26.78 10.57 -4.18
C TYR A 341 26.60 9.52 -3.07
N TRP A 342 27.24 8.37 -3.25
CA TRP A 342 27.35 7.34 -2.22
C TRP A 342 28.73 6.69 -2.31
N HIS A 343 29.77 7.46 -1.98
CA HIS A 343 31.16 7.06 -2.22
C HIS A 343 32.10 7.69 -1.17
N PRO A 344 33.12 6.99 -0.66
CA PRO A 344 34.03 7.56 0.35
C PRO A 344 34.71 8.87 -0.10
N ASP A 345 35.13 8.97 -1.36
CA ASP A 345 35.83 10.17 -1.85
C ASP A 345 34.91 11.40 -2.02
N PHE A 346 33.61 11.18 -2.24
CA PHE A 346 32.65 12.24 -2.51
C PHE A 346 31.64 12.47 -1.39
N GLY A 347 31.63 11.60 -0.37
CA GLY A 347 30.64 11.56 0.69
C GLY A 347 29.36 10.81 0.32
N TYR A 348 28.41 10.87 1.24
CA TYR A 348 27.15 10.12 1.22
C TYR A 348 25.98 11.09 1.31
N THR A 349 25.27 11.28 0.20
CA THR A 349 24.13 12.21 0.10
C THR A 349 22.96 11.69 0.93
N ILE A 350 22.58 12.48 1.93
CA ILE A 350 21.44 12.23 2.82
C ILE A 350 20.43 13.37 2.75
N GLY A 351 20.40 14.16 1.67
CA GLY A 351 19.41 15.21 1.49
C GLY A 351 19.86 16.29 0.53
N PHE A 352 18.96 17.23 0.31
CA PHE A 352 19.10 18.27 -0.68
C PHE A 352 18.48 19.56 -0.12
N THR A 353 19.07 20.69 -0.47
CA THR A 353 18.41 22.00 -0.36
C THR A 353 18.48 22.71 -1.69
N HIS A 354 17.39 23.32 -2.13
CA HIS A 354 17.44 24.28 -3.22
C HIS A 354 16.45 25.44 -3.00
N SER A 355 16.56 26.46 -3.83
CA SER A 355 15.77 27.68 -3.73
C SER A 355 14.58 27.67 -4.69
N HIS A 356 13.41 28.12 -4.24
CA HIS A 356 12.30 28.49 -5.14
C HIS A 356 12.21 30.02 -5.25
N PRO A 357 12.69 30.63 -6.34
CA PRO A 357 12.66 32.10 -6.50
C PRO A 357 11.24 32.66 -6.59
N GLY A 358 10.27 31.85 -7.04
CA GLY A 358 8.85 32.24 -7.09
C GLY A 358 8.13 32.21 -5.74
N GLY A 359 8.82 31.87 -4.64
CA GLY A 359 8.19 31.76 -3.32
C GLY A 359 7.23 30.58 -3.18
N THR A 360 7.24 29.62 -4.11
CA THR A 360 6.27 28.52 -4.12
C THR A 360 6.68 27.41 -3.16
N ALA A 361 5.70 26.64 -2.70
CA ALA A 361 5.94 25.39 -2.00
C ALA A 361 6.64 24.37 -2.92
N PRO A 362 7.19 23.27 -2.37
CA PRO A 362 7.79 22.23 -3.17
C PRO A 362 6.84 21.60 -4.20
N SER A 363 7.43 21.11 -5.28
CA SER A 363 6.79 20.43 -6.41
C SER A 363 6.92 18.90 -6.30
N PRO A 364 6.20 18.13 -7.14
CA PRO A 364 6.38 16.68 -7.23
C PRO A 364 7.83 16.26 -7.57
N ALA A 365 8.52 17.03 -8.42
CA ALA A 365 9.89 16.73 -8.85
C ALA A 365 10.89 16.72 -7.67
N ASP A 366 10.65 17.58 -6.67
CA ASP A 366 11.48 17.67 -5.47
C ASP A 366 11.39 16.39 -4.63
N LEU A 367 10.19 15.81 -4.54
CA LEU A 367 9.98 14.52 -3.88
C LEU A 367 10.65 13.39 -4.66
N TYR A 368 10.51 13.39 -5.98
CA TYR A 368 11.08 12.34 -6.82
C TYR A 368 12.61 12.37 -6.84
N THR A 369 13.24 13.51 -6.57
CA THR A 369 14.70 13.56 -6.36
C THR A 369 15.15 12.62 -5.23
N MET A 370 14.40 12.56 -4.13
CA MET A 370 14.68 11.63 -3.04
C MET A 370 14.46 10.17 -3.45
N VAL A 371 13.39 9.88 -4.19
CA VAL A 371 13.05 8.51 -4.64
C VAL A 371 14.03 8.01 -5.69
N ASN A 372 14.41 8.85 -6.65
CA ASN A 372 15.32 8.50 -7.75
C ASN A 372 16.71 8.10 -7.25
N SER A 373 17.15 8.66 -6.12
CA SER A 373 18.41 8.30 -5.49
C SER A 373 18.49 6.81 -5.10
N LEU A 374 17.35 6.13 -4.89
CA LEU A 374 17.30 4.69 -4.61
C LEU A 374 17.74 3.82 -5.80
N THR A 375 17.76 4.40 -7.01
CA THR A 375 18.24 3.71 -8.22
C THR A 375 19.75 3.85 -8.42
N ASN A 376 20.44 4.58 -7.54
CA ASN A 376 21.88 4.78 -7.65
C ASN A 376 22.64 3.46 -7.39
N ALA A 377 23.48 3.07 -8.35
CA ALA A 377 24.22 1.81 -8.29
C ALA A 377 25.13 1.68 -7.05
N ASN A 378 25.75 2.77 -6.59
CA ASN A 378 26.64 2.74 -5.43
C ASN A 378 25.86 2.57 -4.11
N LEU A 379 24.69 3.21 -3.98
CA LEU A 379 23.80 3.00 -2.84
C LEU A 379 23.29 1.55 -2.80
N ILE A 380 22.85 1.02 -3.95
CA ILE A 380 22.40 -0.38 -4.06
C ILE A 380 23.54 -1.35 -3.70
N SER A 381 24.74 -1.11 -4.22
CA SER A 381 25.92 -1.97 -3.95
C SER A 381 26.35 -1.94 -2.48
N ALA A 382 26.08 -0.84 -1.76
CA ALA A 382 26.33 -0.73 -0.33
C ALA A 382 25.34 -1.54 0.55
N GLY A 383 24.29 -2.12 -0.06
CA GLY A 383 23.39 -3.08 0.56
C GLY A 383 22.19 -2.47 1.29
N GLN A 384 21.30 -3.33 1.81
CA GLN A 384 20.01 -2.91 2.37
C GLN A 384 20.14 -1.97 3.57
N ASN A 385 21.18 -2.12 4.39
CA ASN A 385 21.42 -1.23 5.54
C ASN A 385 21.70 0.21 5.08
N ALA A 386 22.42 0.39 3.96
CA ALA A 386 22.67 1.70 3.36
C ALA A 386 21.37 2.33 2.85
N ILE A 387 20.54 1.54 2.16
CA ILE A 387 19.23 1.96 1.68
C ILE A 387 18.32 2.38 2.84
N ASN A 388 18.26 1.59 3.92
CA ASN A 388 17.46 1.90 5.09
C ASN A 388 17.94 3.19 5.77
N PHE A 389 19.26 3.33 5.96
CA PHE A 389 19.86 4.53 6.50
C PHE A 389 19.51 5.77 5.65
N TYR A 390 19.62 5.68 4.32
CA TYR A 390 19.21 6.76 3.43
C TYR A 390 17.71 7.09 3.59
N LYS A 391 16.84 6.08 3.55
CA LYS A 391 15.38 6.23 3.71
C LYS A 391 14.99 6.86 5.06
N GLU A 392 15.80 6.64 6.09
CA GLU A 392 15.59 7.19 7.44
C GLU A 392 16.08 8.64 7.60
N ASN A 393 17.11 9.05 6.85
CA ASN A 393 17.82 10.31 7.07
C ASN A 393 17.66 11.35 5.95
N VAL A 394 17.13 10.96 4.78
CA VAL A 394 16.93 11.87 3.66
C VAL A 394 15.89 12.94 3.98
N THR A 395 16.24 14.19 3.65
CA THR A 395 15.31 15.33 3.66
C THR A 395 15.49 16.14 2.39
N MET A 396 14.40 16.71 1.89
CA MET A 396 14.42 17.75 0.87
C MET A 396 14.00 19.06 1.52
N THR A 397 14.82 20.10 1.37
CA THR A 397 14.53 21.44 1.87
C THR A 397 14.38 22.41 0.70
N VAL A 398 13.35 23.24 0.74
CA VAL A 398 13.14 24.31 -0.22
C VAL A 398 13.21 25.63 0.53
N VAL A 399 14.18 26.47 0.17
CA VAL A 399 14.35 27.81 0.72
C VAL A 399 13.60 28.79 -0.16
N THR A 400 12.80 29.67 0.45
CA THR A 400 12.09 30.71 -0.29
C THR A 400 12.37 32.08 0.31
N LYS A 401 12.20 33.12 -0.51
CA LYS A 401 12.42 34.50 -0.06
C LYS A 401 11.36 34.93 0.95
N ASP A 402 10.10 34.86 0.56
CA ASP A 402 9.00 35.52 1.28
C ASP A 402 8.00 34.56 1.94
N ASN A 403 8.00 33.29 1.54
CA ASN A 403 6.94 32.34 1.93
C ASN A 403 7.41 31.25 2.89
N GLY A 404 8.56 31.46 3.53
CA GLY A 404 9.12 30.51 4.48
C GLY A 404 9.95 29.39 3.85
N ASN A 405 10.59 28.59 4.69
CA ASN A 405 11.35 27.43 4.26
C ASN A 405 10.49 26.18 4.45
N TYR A 406 10.57 25.26 3.48
CA TYR A 406 9.90 23.98 3.53
C TYR A 406 10.91 22.87 3.78
N ALA A 407 10.50 21.87 4.54
CA ALA A 407 11.22 20.61 4.62
C ALA A 407 10.25 19.46 4.36
N MET A 408 10.75 18.40 3.73
CA MET A 408 9.97 17.21 3.40
C MET A 408 10.73 15.95 3.78
N THR A 409 9.99 14.99 4.32
CA THR A 409 10.45 13.60 4.51
C THR A 409 9.42 12.64 3.93
N ILE A 410 9.84 11.41 3.61
CA ILE A 410 8.96 10.36 3.10
C ILE A 410 8.55 9.45 4.26
N LYS A 411 7.24 9.28 4.47
CA LYS A 411 6.68 8.35 5.47
C LYS A 411 6.29 7.00 4.86
N ASP A 412 5.84 6.98 3.60
CA ASP A 412 5.53 5.75 2.88
C ASP A 412 6.34 5.67 1.58
N TRP A 413 7.47 4.96 1.66
CA TRP A 413 8.37 4.76 0.53
C TRP A 413 7.77 3.93 -0.60
N SER A 414 6.92 2.95 -0.28
CA SER A 414 6.28 2.10 -1.28
C SER A 414 5.29 2.93 -2.11
N ALA A 415 4.46 3.73 -1.46
CA ALA A 415 3.55 4.63 -2.15
C ALA A 415 4.32 5.67 -3.00
N MET A 416 5.41 6.24 -2.48
CA MET A 416 6.24 7.18 -3.24
C MET A 416 6.92 6.58 -4.47
N GLU A 417 7.39 5.33 -4.40
CA GLU A 417 7.94 4.59 -5.55
C GLU A 417 6.86 4.33 -6.62
N GLN A 418 5.60 4.08 -6.21
CA GLN A 418 4.46 3.96 -7.12
C GLN A 418 4.14 5.30 -7.80
N PHE A 419 4.05 6.38 -7.04
CA PHE A 419 3.81 7.72 -7.60
C PHE A 419 4.90 8.13 -8.59
N ARG A 420 6.18 7.85 -8.27
CA ARG A 420 7.30 8.10 -9.19
C ARG A 420 7.18 7.29 -10.47
N SER A 421 6.70 6.04 -10.39
CA SER A 421 6.49 5.21 -11.57
C SER A 421 5.35 5.73 -12.44
N GLN A 422 4.26 6.20 -11.84
CA GLN A 422 3.15 6.85 -12.55
C GLN A 422 3.60 8.16 -13.22
N TYR A 423 4.34 9.00 -12.49
CA TYR A 423 4.93 10.23 -13.04
C TYR A 423 5.85 9.94 -14.22
N ALA A 424 6.73 8.95 -14.12
CA ALA A 424 7.62 8.57 -15.21
C ALA A 424 6.88 8.06 -16.46
N ALA A 425 5.71 7.45 -16.28
CA ALA A 425 4.88 6.97 -17.37
C ALA A 425 4.10 8.10 -18.07
N ASN A 426 3.67 9.12 -17.32
CA ASN A 426 2.92 10.26 -17.86
C ASN A 426 3.19 11.54 -17.07
N PRO A 427 4.33 12.22 -17.31
CA PRO A 427 4.71 13.41 -16.54
C PRO A 427 3.80 14.60 -16.83
N GLU A 428 3.25 14.72 -18.03
CA GLU A 428 2.35 15.80 -18.44
C GLU A 428 1.06 15.79 -17.62
N THR A 429 0.31 14.68 -17.62
CA THR A 429 -0.92 14.57 -16.83
C THR A 429 -0.69 14.78 -15.34
N TYR A 430 0.46 14.32 -14.82
CA TYR A 430 0.81 14.49 -13.41
C TYR A 430 1.09 15.96 -13.07
N ASN A 431 1.83 16.65 -13.94
CA ASN A 431 2.11 18.08 -13.82
C ASN A 431 0.84 18.92 -14.02
N ASP A 432 -0.06 18.53 -14.93
CA ASP A 432 -1.34 19.22 -15.15
C ASP A 432 -2.24 19.09 -13.93
N THR A 433 -2.30 17.90 -13.32
CA THR A 433 -3.06 17.68 -12.09
C THR A 433 -2.51 18.51 -10.94
N TYR A 434 -1.18 18.57 -10.78
CA TYR A 434 -0.55 19.42 -9.78
C TYR A 434 -0.83 20.91 -10.05
N THR A 435 -0.60 21.37 -11.28
CA THR A 435 -0.82 22.75 -11.71
C THR A 435 -2.27 23.18 -11.53
N ALA A 436 -3.24 22.35 -11.91
CA ALA A 436 -4.66 22.64 -11.73
C ALA A 436 -5.01 22.82 -10.25
N ASN A 437 -4.56 21.91 -9.39
CA ASN A 437 -4.75 22.04 -7.94
C ASN A 437 -4.03 23.28 -7.38
N ALA A 438 -2.83 23.58 -7.87
CA ALA A 438 -2.03 24.71 -7.39
C ALA A 438 -2.64 26.05 -7.79
N GLN A 439 -3.19 26.16 -9.01
CA GLN A 439 -3.92 27.34 -9.46
C GLN A 439 -5.20 27.56 -8.66
N GLN A 440 -5.90 26.48 -8.31
CA GLN A 440 -7.16 26.56 -7.60
C GLN A 440 -6.99 26.82 -6.09
N PHE A 441 -6.00 26.19 -5.46
CA PHE A 441 -5.90 26.14 -3.99
C PHE A 441 -4.51 26.52 -3.43
N GLY A 442 -3.53 26.74 -4.30
CA GLY A 442 -2.13 26.99 -3.93
C GLY A 442 -1.27 25.72 -3.88
N ASN A 443 0.05 25.92 -4.04
CA ASN A 443 1.03 24.84 -4.17
C ASN A 443 1.10 23.89 -2.96
N GLU A 444 0.95 24.39 -1.73
CA GLU A 444 0.93 23.54 -0.52
C GLU A 444 -0.25 22.58 -0.52
N VAL A 445 -1.44 23.06 -0.92
CA VAL A 445 -2.65 22.22 -1.02
C VAL A 445 -2.44 21.18 -2.10
N ALA A 446 -2.00 21.57 -3.30
CA ALA A 446 -1.75 20.65 -4.40
C ALA A 446 -0.81 19.50 -3.99
N LEU A 447 0.31 19.83 -3.34
CA LEU A 447 1.28 18.84 -2.88
C LEU A 447 0.67 17.89 -1.83
N LEU A 448 -0.05 18.41 -0.84
CA LEU A 448 -0.65 17.59 0.22
C LEU A 448 -1.86 16.78 -0.26
N THR A 449 -2.61 17.27 -1.24
CA THR A 449 -3.70 16.52 -1.89
C THR A 449 -3.14 15.29 -2.60
N MET A 450 -2.03 15.44 -3.32
CA MET A 450 -1.44 14.34 -4.09
C MET A 450 -0.63 13.39 -3.22
N PHE A 451 0.12 13.90 -2.24
CA PHE A 451 1.14 13.13 -1.52
C PHE A 451 1.00 13.14 0.00
N GLY A 452 0.02 13.83 0.56
CA GLY A 452 -0.11 14.02 2.01
C GLY A 452 -0.25 12.71 2.80
N SER A 453 -0.66 11.62 2.14
CA SER A 453 -0.70 10.26 2.71
C SER A 453 0.64 9.52 2.66
N SER A 454 1.67 10.06 1.99
CA SER A 454 2.99 9.42 1.81
C SER A 454 4.20 10.28 2.18
N ILE A 455 4.00 11.58 2.43
CA ILE A 455 5.05 12.50 2.90
C ILE A 455 4.70 13.16 4.24
N ASN A 456 5.72 13.69 4.90
CA ASN A 456 5.57 14.73 5.91
C ASN A 456 6.06 16.05 5.31
N LEU A 457 5.23 17.09 5.34
CA LEU A 457 5.58 18.45 4.94
C LEU A 457 5.73 19.32 6.18
N TYR A 458 6.77 20.14 6.22
CA TYR A 458 7.02 21.09 7.29
C TYR A 458 7.23 22.48 6.71
N LYS A 459 6.89 23.50 7.50
CA LYS A 459 7.13 24.90 7.15
C LYS A 459 7.73 25.67 8.32
N ALA A 460 8.73 26.49 8.06
CA ALA A 460 9.29 27.48 8.98
C ALA A 460 9.28 28.86 8.29
N ASP A 461 9.43 29.94 9.03
CA ASP A 461 9.68 31.26 8.44
C ASP A 461 11.03 31.29 7.71
N SER A 462 11.24 32.23 6.77
CA SER A 462 12.40 32.21 5.84
C SER A 462 13.77 32.24 6.52
N ASN A 463 13.84 32.72 7.78
CA ASN A 463 15.05 32.77 8.60
C ASN A 463 14.96 31.90 9.86
N SER A 464 14.07 30.92 9.87
CA SER A 464 13.78 30.10 11.05
C SER A 464 14.06 28.62 10.79
N THR A 465 14.54 27.93 11.82
CA THR A 465 14.64 26.46 11.88
C THR A 465 13.46 25.84 12.62
N ASN A 466 12.47 26.65 13.04
CA ASN A 466 11.28 26.18 13.74
C ASN A 466 10.24 25.61 12.77
N TYR A 467 10.53 24.44 12.22
CA TYR A 467 9.67 23.72 11.31
C TYR A 467 8.43 23.17 12.01
N LEU A 468 7.25 23.62 11.58
CA LEU A 468 5.95 23.10 12.03
C LEU A 468 5.40 22.14 10.98
N PRO A 469 4.93 20.93 11.36
CA PRO A 469 4.35 20.03 10.39
C PRO A 469 3.04 20.59 9.84
N ARG A 470 2.81 20.33 8.55
CA ARG A 470 1.66 20.81 7.80
C ARG A 470 0.71 19.65 7.55
N THR A 471 -0.58 19.93 7.67
CA THR A 471 -1.64 18.95 7.38
C THR A 471 -2.72 19.60 6.53
N LEU A 472 -3.33 18.81 5.65
CA LEU A 472 -4.49 19.20 4.88
C LEU A 472 -5.76 18.78 5.64
N SER A 473 -6.66 19.72 5.86
CA SER A 473 -7.99 19.42 6.40
C SER A 473 -8.93 18.91 5.31
N SER A 474 -10.10 18.39 5.69
CA SER A 474 -11.15 17.94 4.75
C SER A 474 -11.70 19.05 3.84
N ASN A 475 -11.48 20.32 4.19
CA ASN A 475 -11.93 21.49 3.43
C ASN A 475 -10.82 22.08 2.55
N ASN A 476 -9.76 21.31 2.27
CA ASN A 476 -8.58 21.74 1.51
C ASN A 476 -7.84 22.95 2.10
N ILE A 477 -7.94 23.14 3.43
CA ILE A 477 -7.17 24.18 4.14
C ILE A 477 -5.92 23.54 4.74
N VAL A 478 -4.74 24.10 4.43
CA VAL A 478 -3.47 23.70 5.05
C VAL A 478 -3.28 24.43 6.37
N GLY A 479 -3.11 23.66 7.44
CA GLY A 479 -2.83 24.16 8.78
C GLY A 479 -1.59 23.52 9.40
N ASN A 480 -1.19 24.03 10.56
CA ASN A 480 -0.18 23.37 11.38
C ASN A 480 -0.79 22.16 12.09
N LYS A 481 -0.13 21.00 12.03
CA LYS A 481 -0.48 19.85 12.88
C LYS A 481 0.05 20.15 14.30
N PRO A 482 -0.80 20.20 15.33
CA PRO A 482 -0.34 20.35 16.70
C PRO A 482 0.46 19.10 17.09
N CYS A 483 1.64 19.32 17.68
CA CYS A 483 2.44 18.25 18.25
C CYS A 483 2.35 18.33 19.77
N PRO A 484 2.20 17.20 20.49
CA PRO A 484 2.32 17.19 21.93
C PRO A 484 3.72 17.70 22.32
N ASN A 485 3.77 18.48 23.40
CA ASN A 485 5.02 19.02 23.95
C ASN A 485 5.86 17.95 24.63
#